data_AF-A0A381W9A0-F1
#
_entry.id   AF-A0A381W9A0-F1
#
_cell.length_a   1.000
_cell.length_b   1.000
_cell.length_c   1.000
_cell.angle_alpha   90.00
_cell.angle_beta   90.00
_cell.angle_gamma   90.00
#
_symmetry.space_group_name_H-M   'P 1'
#
loop_
_entity.id
_entity.type
_entity.pdbx_description
1 polymer ?
#
loop_
_entity_poly.entity_id
_entity_poly.type
_entity_poly.pdbx_seq_one_letter_code
_entity_poly.pdbx_strand_id
1 'polypeptide(L)'
;MNELGPVHSLRFSRHAVAMARDRFDLSTDEQAEAFITSEFAAARITYRSKRYPDQIKVQGDVVCLAYHPASHKIITMFVSGHIGERNRR
;
A
#
# COMPACT_ATOMS: atom_id res chain seq x y z
N MET A 1 -15.14 -12.85 -2.55
CA MET A 1 -14.18 -13.03 -3.65
C MET A 1 -13.07 -12.02 -3.45
N ASN A 2 -11.81 -12.45 -3.45
CA ASN A 2 -10.66 -11.55 -3.34
C ASN A 2 -10.59 -10.69 -4.60
N GLU A 3 -10.95 -9.41 -4.51
CA GLU A 3 -10.79 -8.42 -5.59
C GLU A 3 -9.32 -8.05 -5.84
N LEU A 4 -8.39 -8.71 -5.14
CA LEU A 4 -6.95 -8.51 -5.21
C LEU A 4 -6.34 -9.49 -6.19
N GLY A 5 -5.47 -8.98 -7.08
CA GLY A 5 -4.71 -9.80 -8.01
C GLY A 5 -3.51 -10.50 -7.34
N PRO A 6 -2.75 -11.31 -8.09
CA PRO A 6 -1.66 -12.11 -7.55
C PRO A 6 -0.42 -11.28 -7.19
N VAL A 7 0.05 -11.44 -5.95
CA VAL A 7 1.13 -10.65 -5.33
C VAL A 7 2.40 -10.56 -6.19
N HIS A 8 2.82 -11.67 -6.83
CA HIS A 8 4.07 -11.73 -7.60
C HIS A 8 4.07 -10.89 -8.90
N SER A 9 2.91 -10.40 -9.34
CA SER A 9 2.79 -9.57 -10.54
C SER A 9 2.46 -8.10 -10.24
N LEU A 10 2.43 -7.75 -8.95
CA LEU A 10 2.01 -6.45 -8.47
C LEU A 10 2.98 -5.37 -8.97
N ARG A 11 2.42 -4.32 -9.58
CA ARG A 11 3.20 -3.17 -10.05
C ARG A 11 3.16 -2.04 -9.04
N PHE A 12 4.22 -1.22 -9.02
CA PHE A 12 4.31 -0.06 -8.14
C PHE A 12 4.40 1.24 -8.96
N SER A 13 3.73 2.28 -8.50
CA SER A 13 4.02 3.63 -9.00
C SER A 13 5.32 4.13 -8.36
N ARG A 14 6.08 4.96 -9.10
CA ARG A 14 7.25 5.65 -8.52
C ARG A 14 6.89 6.43 -7.25
N HIS A 15 5.69 6.99 -7.21
CA HIS A 15 5.19 7.73 -6.06
C HIS A 15 4.97 6.83 -4.83
N ALA A 16 4.44 5.62 -5.02
CA ALA A 16 4.25 4.66 -3.93
C ALA A 16 5.61 4.21 -3.34
N VAL A 17 6.59 3.92 -4.21
CA VAL A 17 7.95 3.53 -3.79
C VAL A 17 8.64 4.67 -3.03
N ALA A 18 8.60 5.89 -3.57
CA ALA A 18 9.18 7.06 -2.90
C ALA A 18 8.54 7.29 -1.51
N MET A 19 7.21 7.19 -1.40
CA MET A 19 6.54 7.31 -0.11
C MET A 19 6.94 6.22 0.89
N ALA A 20 7.10 4.98 0.45
CA ALA A 20 7.55 3.90 1.33
C ALA A 20 8.97 4.18 1.86
N ARG A 21 9.89 4.61 0.99
CA ARG A 21 11.25 4.97 1.38
C ARG A 21 11.28 6.10 2.39
N ASP A 22 10.59 7.20 2.09
CA ASP A 22 10.61 8.40 2.93
C ASP A 22 9.91 8.19 4.28
N ARG A 23 8.86 7.38 4.34
CA ARG A 23 8.05 7.20 5.55
C ARG A 23 8.55 6.08 6.47
N PHE A 24 9.35 5.15 5.95
CA PHE A 24 9.83 3.97 6.69
C PHE A 24 11.36 3.84 6.69
N ASP A 25 12.08 4.87 6.26
CA ASP A 25 13.55 4.94 6.27
C ASP A 25 14.20 3.76 5.51
N LEU A 26 13.66 3.45 4.32
CA LEU A 26 14.14 2.34 3.49
C LEU A 26 15.20 2.82 2.49
N SER A 27 16.34 2.15 2.49
CA SER A 27 17.53 2.57 1.75
C SER A 27 17.42 2.37 0.24
N THR A 28 16.68 1.36 -0.22
CA THR A 28 16.56 1.01 -1.64
C THR A 28 15.12 0.93 -2.12
N ASP A 29 14.92 1.10 -3.43
CA ASP A 29 13.62 0.90 -4.08
C ASP A 29 13.13 -0.56 -3.89
N GLU A 30 14.04 -1.53 -3.96
CA GLU A 30 13.72 -2.95 -3.73
C GLU A 30 13.17 -3.22 -2.32
N GLN A 31 13.75 -2.60 -1.29
CA GLN A 31 13.24 -2.71 0.08
C GLN A 31 11.84 -2.11 0.21
N ALA A 32 11.59 -0.97 -0.46
CA ALA A 32 10.29 -0.33 -0.49
C ALA A 32 9.23 -1.16 -1.23
N GLU A 33 9.58 -1.75 -2.37
CA GLU A 33 8.70 -2.66 -3.10
C GLU A 33 8.39 -3.91 -2.28
N ALA A 34 9.40 -4.50 -1.62
CA ALA A 34 9.20 -5.63 -0.72
C ALA A 34 8.26 -5.29 0.45
N PHE A 35 8.42 -4.12 1.06
CA PHE A 35 7.54 -3.63 2.13
C PHE A 35 6.09 -3.44 1.65
N ILE A 36 5.88 -2.79 0.50
CA ILE A 36 4.54 -2.61 -0.06
C ILE A 36 3.90 -3.97 -0.39
N THR A 37 4.70 -4.90 -0.92
CA THR A 37 4.28 -6.25 -1.25
C THR A 37 3.84 -7.01 0.00
N SER A 38 4.60 -6.92 1.09
CA SER A 38 4.23 -7.58 2.35
C SER A 38 2.94 -7.02 2.93
N GLU A 39 2.76 -5.70 2.90
CA GLU A 39 1.52 -5.06 3.38
C GLU A 39 0.32 -5.43 2.51
N PHE A 40 0.49 -5.54 1.19
CA PHE A 40 -0.55 -5.99 0.27
C PHE A 40 -0.96 -7.45 0.53
N ALA A 41 0.02 -8.32 0.77
CA ALA A 41 -0.22 -9.73 1.06
C ALA A 41 -0.84 -9.98 2.44
N ALA A 42 -0.49 -9.15 3.43
CA ALA A 42 -0.99 -9.24 4.80
C ALA A 42 -2.36 -8.57 5.00
N ALA A 43 -2.86 -7.87 3.98
CA ALA A 43 -4.06 -7.04 4.09
C ALA A 43 -5.30 -7.84 4.50
N ARG A 44 -5.98 -7.36 5.55
CA ARG A 44 -7.18 -8.01 6.11
C ARG A 44 -8.48 -7.33 5.71
N ILE A 45 -8.40 -6.06 5.34
CA ILE A 45 -9.57 -5.23 5.06
C ILE A 45 -9.37 -4.59 3.69
N THR A 46 -10.36 -4.73 2.82
CA THR A 46 -10.41 -4.06 1.52
C THR A 46 -11.73 -3.33 1.36
N TYR A 47 -11.70 -2.14 0.76
CA TYR A 47 -12.90 -1.36 0.49
C TYR A 47 -12.71 -0.42 -0.69
N ARG A 48 -13.77 -0.13 -1.44
CA ARG A 48 -13.71 0.80 -2.57
C ARG A 48 -13.48 2.22 -2.10
N SER A 49 -12.63 2.97 -2.80
CA SER A 49 -12.45 4.39 -2.50
C SER A 49 -13.66 5.19 -2.97
N LYS A 50 -14.24 5.99 -2.06
CA LYS A 50 -15.33 6.93 -2.40
C LYS A 50 -14.88 8.06 -3.33
N ARG A 51 -13.60 8.44 -3.25
CA ARG A 51 -13.02 9.55 -4.03
C ARG A 51 -12.49 9.10 -5.39
N TYR A 52 -11.97 7.88 -5.47
CA TYR A 52 -11.41 7.30 -6.69
C TYR A 52 -12.08 5.94 -6.95
N PRO A 53 -13.23 5.91 -7.66
CA PRO A 53 -14.07 4.71 -7.76
C PRO A 53 -13.39 3.49 -8.43
N ASP A 54 -12.35 3.76 -9.22
CA ASP A 54 -11.47 2.79 -9.86
C ASP A 54 -10.44 2.18 -8.90
N GLN A 55 -10.31 2.69 -7.67
CA GLN A 55 -9.33 2.23 -6.69
C GLN A 55 -9.97 1.49 -5.51
N ILE A 56 -9.28 0.45 -5.08
CA ILE A 56 -9.55 -0.30 -3.86
C ILE A 56 -8.52 0.15 -2.82
N LYS A 57 -9.01 0.50 -1.63
CA LYS A 57 -8.18 0.68 -0.45
C LYS A 57 -7.90 -0.69 0.15
N VAL A 58 -6.62 -0.98 0.32
CA VAL A 58 -6.12 -2.23 0.89
C VAL A 58 -5.46 -1.86 2.20
N GLN A 59 -6.14 -2.15 3.31
CA GLN A 59 -5.74 -1.72 4.64
C GLN A 59 -4.96 -2.84 5.33
N GLY A 60 -3.66 -2.58 5.52
CA GLY A 60 -2.81 -3.31 6.44
C GLY A 60 -2.83 -2.67 7.83
N ASP A 61 -2.03 -3.23 8.73
CA ASP A 61 -1.92 -2.73 10.11
C ASP A 61 -1.17 -1.39 10.14
N VAL A 62 -0.14 -1.26 9.29
CA VAL A 62 0.75 -0.09 9.29
C VAL A 62 0.33 0.96 8.27
N VAL A 63 -0.09 0.51 7.08
CA VAL A 63 -0.45 1.40 5.98
C VAL A 63 -1.78 1.02 5.33
N CYS A 64 -2.38 2.01 4.67
CA CYS A 64 -3.44 1.81 3.71
C CYS A 64 -2.86 2.01 2.29
N LEU A 65 -3.00 1.01 1.42
CA LEU A 65 -2.55 1.09 0.03
C LEU A 65 -3.73 1.49 -0.88
N ALA A 66 -3.46 2.31 -1.90
CA ALA A 66 -4.40 2.57 -2.99
C ALA A 66 -4.06 1.66 -4.18
N TYR A 67 -4.86 0.61 -4.37
CA TYR A 67 -4.69 -0.39 -5.41
C TYR A 67 -5.64 -0.14 -6.58
N HIS A 68 -5.10 -0.10 -7.80
CA HIS A 68 -5.89 -0.04 -9.03
C HIS A 68 -5.96 -1.44 -9.65
N PRO A 69 -7.13 -2.12 -9.62
CA PRO A 69 -7.27 -3.51 -10.01
C PRO A 69 -7.04 -3.74 -11.52
N ALA A 70 -7.54 -2.86 -12.40
CA ALA A 70 -7.41 -3.09 -13.84
C ALA A 70 -5.96 -3.07 -14.35
N SER A 71 -5.10 -2.24 -13.73
CA SER A 71 -3.66 -2.17 -14.05
C SER A 71 -2.81 -3.01 -13.09
N HIS A 72 -3.43 -3.71 -12.14
CA HIS A 72 -2.80 -4.44 -11.05
C HIS A 72 -1.62 -3.67 -10.41
N LYS A 73 -1.90 -2.46 -9.91
CA LYS A 73 -0.86 -1.49 -9.50
C LYS A 73 -1.18 -0.79 -8.19
N ILE A 74 -0.18 -0.62 -7.32
CA ILE A 74 -0.23 0.29 -6.17
C ILE A 74 0.10 1.71 -6.62
N ILE A 75 -0.88 2.60 -6.48
CA ILE A 75 -0.80 4.00 -6.92
C ILE A 75 -0.11 4.87 -5.87
N THR A 76 -0.46 4.68 -4.60
CA THR A 76 0.08 5.44 -3.46
C THR A 76 -0.20 4.67 -2.16
N MET A 77 0.34 5.14 -1.04
CA MET A 77 0.11 4.59 0.28
C MET A 77 -0.12 5.70 1.32
N PHE A 78 -0.80 5.37 2.41
CA PHE A 78 -1.09 6.27 3.51
C PHE A 78 -0.66 5.58 4.81
N VAL A 79 0.06 6.27 5.69
CA VAL A 79 0.32 5.75 7.04
C VAL A 79 -1.03 5.68 7.78
N SER A 80 -1.35 4.52 8.33
CA SER A 80 -2.59 4.34 9.08
C SER A 80 -2.54 5.24 10.32
N GLY A 81 -3.54 6.11 10.49
CA GLY A 81 -3.60 7.08 11.59
C GLY A 81 -3.59 6.44 12.98
N HIS A 82 -3.89 5.14 13.08
CA HIS A 82 -3.85 4.39 14.34
C HIS A 82 -2.42 4.23 14.91
N ILE A 83 -1.38 4.37 14.09
CA ILE A 83 0.04 4.32 14.54
C ILE A 83 0.60 5.71 14.87
N GLY A 84 -0.12 6.78 14.50
CA GLY A 84 0.31 8.17 14.75
C GLY A 84 0.52 8.53 16.22
N GLU A 85 -0.04 7.76 17.15
CA GLU A 85 0.14 7.97 18.60
C GLU A 85 1.29 7.16 19.20
N ARG A 86 1.72 6.05 18.58
CA ARG A 86 2.75 5.17 19.17
C ARG A 86 4.19 5.58 18.86
N ASN A 87 4.40 6.30 17.75
CA ASN A 87 5.73 6.75 17.29
C ASN A 87 5.99 8.26 17.44
N ARG A 88 5.18 8.97 18.25
CA ARG A 88 5.44 10.38 18.66
C ARG A 88 6.16 10.46 20.02
N ARG A 89 7.15 9.62 20.27
CA ARG A 89 8.03 9.73 21.44
C ARG A 89 9.48 9.87 21.01
#